data_AF-A0A162GIR4-F1
#
_entry.id   AF-A0A162GIR4-F1
#
_cell.length_a   1.000
_cell.length_b   1.000
_cell.length_c   1.000
_cell.angle_alpha   90.00
_cell.angle_beta   90.00
_cell.angle_gamma   90.00
#
_symmetry.space_group_name_H-M   'P 1'
#
loop_
_entity.id
_entity.type
_entity.pdbx_description
1 polymer ?
#
loop_
_entity_poly.entity_id
_entity_poly.type
_entity_poly.pdbx_seq_one_letter_code
_entity_poly.pdbx_strand_id
1 'polypeptide(L)'
;MPRSLSQLVAEFSLGPVRGIEGVEVSGVTLDSNRVEAGDLYVGVAGRRAHGAAFSAAAASSGAVAVLTDPAGADLAADSGLPVLVTPDPRAALGDVAAWIHRTREDVPTLFGVTGTNGKTSVVYLLDALLRRLGVVSGLSSTAERRIGDVAW
;
A
#
# COMPACT_ATOMS: atom_id res chain seq x y z
N MET A 1 -8.02 -9.56 6.94
CA MET A 1 -9.18 -9.08 7.72
C MET A 1 -9.19 -7.57 7.66
N PRO A 2 -10.34 -6.94 7.41
CA PRO A 2 -10.45 -5.49 7.41
C PRO A 2 -10.05 -4.86 8.76
N ARG A 3 -9.66 -3.59 8.73
CA ARG A 3 -9.38 -2.75 9.89
C ARG A 3 -10.28 -1.51 9.86
N SER A 4 -10.54 -0.89 11.00
CA SER A 4 -11.36 0.33 11.04
C SER A 4 -10.65 1.52 10.41
N LEU A 5 -11.33 2.22 9.51
CA LEU A 5 -10.83 3.47 8.92
C LEU A 5 -10.63 4.56 9.99
N SER A 6 -11.51 4.61 11.00
CA SER A 6 -11.37 5.58 12.11
C SER A 6 -10.13 5.35 12.95
N GLN A 7 -9.71 4.08 13.12
CA GLN A 7 -8.46 3.75 13.79
C GLN A 7 -7.25 4.16 12.96
N LEU A 8 -7.31 3.99 11.63
CA LEU A 8 -6.27 4.43 10.72
C LEU A 8 -6.09 5.96 10.77
N VAL A 9 -7.19 6.72 10.78
CA VAL A 9 -7.16 8.18 10.92
C VAL A 9 -6.50 8.59 12.24
N ALA A 10 -6.87 7.95 13.35
CA ALA A 10 -6.29 8.22 14.66
C ALA A 10 -4.79 7.89 14.72
N GLU A 11 -4.39 6.71 14.23
CA GLU A 11 -3.00 6.24 14.23
C GLU A 11 -2.06 7.19 13.47
N PHE A 12 -2.49 7.63 12.29
CA PHE A 12 -1.67 8.45 11.39
C PHE A 12 -1.94 9.95 11.49
N SER A 13 -2.79 10.38 12.43
CA SER A 13 -3.19 11.78 12.59
C SER A 13 -3.65 12.43 11.29
N LEU A 14 -4.40 11.67 10.48
CA LEU A 14 -4.95 12.15 9.22
C LEU A 14 -6.09 13.12 9.55
N GLY A 15 -6.16 14.24 8.84
CA GLY A 15 -6.99 15.41 9.22
C GLY A 15 -8.45 15.12 9.59
N PRO A 16 -9.18 16.11 10.14
CA PRO A 16 -10.55 15.91 10.58
C PRO A 16 -11.44 15.46 9.42
N VAL A 17 -11.97 14.25 9.52
CA VAL A 17 -12.81 13.61 8.51
C VAL A 17 -14.10 13.13 9.16
N ARG A 18 -15.21 13.23 8.43
CA ARG A 18 -16.54 12.78 8.86
C ARG A 18 -16.97 11.56 8.05
N GLY A 19 -17.90 10.78 8.60
CA GLY A 19 -18.51 9.65 7.87
C GLY A 19 -17.56 8.46 7.71
N ILE A 20 -16.67 8.26 8.68
CA ILE A 20 -15.70 7.15 8.72
C ILE A 20 -16.06 6.12 9.79
N GLU A 21 -17.08 6.41 10.59
CA GLU A 21 -17.61 5.52 11.60
C GLU A 21 -18.21 4.27 10.94
N GLY A 22 -17.70 3.09 11.32
CA GLY A 22 -18.14 1.81 10.75
C GLY A 22 -17.58 1.49 9.37
N VAL A 23 -16.73 2.36 8.79
CA VAL A 23 -16.04 2.07 7.53
C VAL A 23 -14.83 1.18 7.81
N GLU A 24 -14.73 0.09 7.06
CA GLU A 24 -13.60 -0.83 7.12
C GLU A 24 -12.71 -0.71 5.88
N VAL A 25 -11.40 -0.79 6.10
CA VAL A 25 -10.37 -0.82 5.05
C VAL A 25 -9.69 -2.18 5.03
N SER A 26 -9.55 -2.77 3.85
CA SER A 26 -8.98 -4.11 3.67
C SER A 26 -7.75 -4.16 2.78
N GLY A 27 -7.50 -3.10 2.02
CA GLY A 27 -6.30 -2.94 1.19
C GLY A 27 -5.99 -1.48 0.90
N VAL A 28 -4.94 -1.26 0.12
CA VAL A 28 -4.46 0.06 -0.25
C VAL A 28 -3.78 0.01 -1.61
N THR A 29 -4.07 1.01 -2.45
CA THR A 29 -3.41 1.15 -3.75
C THR A 29 -3.27 2.61 -4.16
N LEU A 30 -2.23 2.92 -4.93
CA LEU A 30 -2.04 4.22 -5.57
C LEU A 30 -2.42 4.20 -7.06
N ASP A 31 -2.77 3.03 -7.60
CA ASP A 31 -3.20 2.84 -8.98
C ASP A 31 -4.71 2.65 -9.02
N SER A 32 -5.42 3.61 -9.60
CA SER A 32 -6.88 3.61 -9.68
C SER A 32 -7.43 2.43 -10.48
N ASN A 33 -6.64 1.84 -11.39
CA ASN A 33 -7.04 0.66 -12.17
C ASN A 33 -6.93 -0.65 -11.39
N ARG A 34 -6.31 -0.62 -10.20
CA ARG A 34 -6.09 -1.79 -9.35
C ARG A 34 -6.88 -1.72 -8.05
N VAL A 35 -7.78 -0.75 -7.93
CA VAL A 35 -8.66 -0.62 -6.78
C VAL A 35 -9.56 -1.84 -6.71
N GLU A 36 -9.57 -2.47 -5.54
CA GLU A 36 -10.53 -3.50 -5.17
C GLU A 36 -11.52 -2.95 -4.14
N ALA A 37 -12.66 -3.64 -3.99
CA ALA A 37 -13.67 -3.25 -3.01
C ALA A 37 -13.07 -3.28 -1.58
N GLY A 38 -13.16 -2.16 -0.86
CA GLY A 38 -12.59 -2.03 0.48
C GLY A 38 -11.18 -1.41 0.52
N ASP A 39 -10.66 -0.95 -0.61
CA ASP A 39 -9.34 -0.30 -0.66
C ASP A 39 -9.37 1.16 -0.20
N LEU A 40 -8.28 1.58 0.46
CA LEU A 40 -7.89 2.98 0.54
C LEU A 40 -7.15 3.37 -0.75
N TYR A 41 -7.70 4.32 -1.51
CA TYR A 41 -7.02 4.86 -2.68
C TYR A 41 -6.05 5.98 -2.27
N VAL A 42 -4.80 5.94 -2.73
CA VAL A 42 -3.78 6.94 -2.37
C VAL A 42 -3.48 7.84 -3.57
N GLY A 43 -4.04 9.04 -3.54
CA GLY A 43 -3.81 10.09 -4.53
C GLY A 43 -2.54 10.86 -4.23
N VAL A 44 -1.45 10.54 -4.94
CA VAL A 44 -0.16 11.26 -4.80
C VAL A 44 0.10 12.20 -5.98
N ALA A 45 0.82 13.29 -5.73
CA ALA A 45 1.38 14.11 -6.80
C ALA A 45 2.33 13.29 -7.70
N GLY A 46 2.05 13.29 -9.00
CA GLY A 46 2.83 12.62 -10.03
C GLY A 46 3.48 13.62 -11.00
N ARG A 47 4.39 13.12 -11.86
CA ARG A 47 5.07 13.96 -12.87
C ARG A 47 4.14 14.48 -13.98
N ARG A 48 3.06 13.75 -14.28
CA ARG A 48 2.13 14.05 -15.39
C ARG A 48 0.80 14.60 -14.92
N ALA A 49 0.30 14.07 -13.80
CA ALA A 49 -0.99 14.43 -13.22
C ALA A 49 -0.95 14.13 -11.72
N HIS A 50 -1.88 14.72 -10.98
CA HIS A 50 -2.12 14.42 -9.58
C HIS A 50 -3.05 13.20 -9.46
N GLY A 51 -2.67 12.20 -8.65
CA GLY A 51 -3.44 10.95 -8.50
C GLY A 51 -4.88 11.18 -7.98
N ALA A 52 -5.07 12.16 -7.10
CA ALA A 52 -6.40 12.49 -6.57
C ALA A 52 -7.44 12.89 -7.65
N ALA A 53 -7.02 13.28 -8.86
CA ALA A 53 -7.93 13.52 -9.97
C ALA A 53 -8.68 12.24 -10.42
N PHE A 54 -8.19 11.05 -10.06
CA PHE A 54 -8.81 9.76 -10.37
C PHE A 54 -9.68 9.23 -9.23
N SER A 55 -9.96 10.02 -8.20
CA SER A 55 -10.72 9.59 -7.01
C SER A 55 -12.14 9.12 -7.34
N ALA A 56 -12.81 9.74 -8.33
CA ALA A 56 -14.13 9.29 -8.76
C ALA A 56 -14.10 7.90 -9.42
N ALA A 57 -13.04 7.59 -10.17
CA ALA A 57 -12.83 6.27 -10.75
C ALA A 57 -12.51 5.22 -9.67
N ALA A 58 -11.71 5.60 -8.67
CA ALA A 58 -11.44 4.76 -7.51
C ALA A 58 -12.73 4.46 -6.72
N ALA A 59 -13.58 5.48 -6.47
CA ALA A 59 -14.89 5.30 -5.85
C ALA A 59 -15.76 4.32 -6.62
N SER A 60 -15.81 4.48 -7.94
CA SER A 60 -16.56 3.59 -8.84
C SER A 60 -16.05 2.14 -8.82
N SER A 61 -14.78 1.94 -8.47
CA SER A 61 -14.13 0.62 -8.38
C SER A 61 -14.23 0.00 -6.98
N GLY A 62 -14.81 0.71 -6.01
CA GLY A 62 -15.07 0.20 -4.65
C GLY A 62 -14.09 0.67 -3.58
N ALA A 63 -13.28 1.72 -3.84
CA ALA A 63 -12.51 2.36 -2.79
C ALA A 63 -13.45 2.90 -1.70
N VAL A 64 -13.03 2.81 -0.44
CA VAL A 64 -13.81 3.26 0.72
C VAL A 64 -13.38 4.64 1.25
N ALA A 65 -12.21 5.11 0.84
CA ALA A 65 -11.66 6.41 1.19
C ALA A 65 -10.52 6.79 0.24
N VAL A 66 -10.11 8.05 0.28
CA VAL A 66 -8.94 8.58 -0.43
C VAL A 66 -7.95 9.16 0.57
N LEU A 67 -6.67 8.81 0.46
CA LEU A 67 -5.56 9.50 1.14
C LEU A 67 -4.82 10.39 0.15
N THR A 68 -4.69 11.68 0.45
CA THR A 68 -4.05 12.65 -0.44
C THR A 68 -3.36 13.78 0.32
N ASP A 69 -2.59 14.60 -0.41
CA ASP A 69 -2.10 15.88 0.07
C ASP A 69 -3.17 16.99 -0.01
N PRO A 70 -2.94 18.17 0.58
CA PRO A 70 -3.90 19.27 0.55
C PRO A 70 -4.31 19.71 -0.86
N ALA A 71 -3.42 19.64 -1.84
CA ALA A 71 -3.74 20.03 -3.22
C ALA A 71 -4.68 19.00 -3.88
N GLY A 72 -4.49 17.72 -3.57
CA GLY A 72 -5.38 16.67 -4.04
C GLY A 72 -6.72 16.59 -3.30
N ALA A 73 -6.86 17.20 -2.12
CA ALA A 73 -8.13 17.22 -1.40
C ALA A 73 -9.24 17.89 -2.23
N ASP A 74 -8.92 19.02 -2.87
CA ASP A 74 -9.84 19.73 -3.76
C ASP A 74 -10.21 18.89 -4.99
N LEU A 75 -9.25 18.12 -5.54
CA LEU A 75 -9.46 17.23 -6.68
C LEU A 75 -10.34 16.02 -6.33
N ALA A 76 -10.31 15.58 -5.07
CA ALA A 76 -11.08 14.43 -4.59
C ALA A 76 -12.45 14.80 -4.03
N ALA A 77 -12.77 16.10 -3.89
CA ALA A 77 -13.97 16.58 -3.21
C ALA A 77 -15.27 15.99 -3.76
N ASP A 78 -15.37 15.88 -5.09
CA ASP A 78 -16.57 15.39 -5.78
C ASP A 78 -16.61 13.85 -5.94
N SER A 79 -15.65 13.12 -5.36
CA SER A 79 -15.60 11.65 -5.46
C SER A 79 -16.69 10.94 -4.65
N GLY A 80 -17.29 11.62 -3.68
CA GLY A 80 -18.23 11.02 -2.72
C GLY A 80 -17.57 10.14 -1.65
N LEU A 81 -16.24 10.04 -1.65
CA LEU A 81 -15.47 9.29 -0.65
C LEU A 81 -15.02 10.20 0.51
N PRO A 82 -14.84 9.66 1.73
CA PRO A 82 -14.06 10.32 2.76
C PRO A 82 -12.65 10.65 2.26
N VAL A 83 -12.24 11.91 2.37
CA VAL A 83 -10.93 12.41 1.92
C VAL A 83 -10.03 12.64 3.13
N LEU A 84 -9.08 11.74 3.34
CA LEU A 84 -8.04 11.83 4.35
C LEU A 84 -6.87 12.67 3.83
N VAL A 85 -6.48 13.69 4.59
CA VAL A 85 -5.42 14.63 4.18
C VAL A 85 -4.20 14.49 5.07
N THR A 86 -3.02 14.39 4.44
CA THR A 86 -1.71 14.41 5.10
C THR A 86 -0.72 15.24 4.28
N PRO A 87 0.28 15.91 4.88
CA PRO A 87 1.23 16.73 4.12
C PRO A 87 2.04 15.96 3.07
N ASP A 88 2.35 14.68 3.31
CA ASP A 88 3.10 13.83 2.39
C ASP A 88 2.51 12.40 2.32
N PRO A 89 1.52 12.17 1.44
CA PRO A 89 0.89 10.86 1.28
C PRO A 89 1.87 9.80 0.76
N ARG A 90 2.92 10.21 0.05
CA ARG A 90 3.94 9.29 -0.47
C ARG A 90 4.82 8.75 0.65
N ALA A 91 5.20 9.60 1.60
CA ALA A 91 5.93 9.18 2.79
C ALA A 91 5.06 8.29 3.69
N ALA A 92 3.78 8.63 3.87
CA ALA A 92 2.86 7.86 4.72
C ALA A 92 2.46 6.49 4.16
N LEU A 93 2.48 6.33 2.82
CA LEU A 93 1.98 5.14 2.13
C LEU A 93 2.56 3.82 2.67
N GLY A 94 3.87 3.78 2.93
CA GLY A 94 4.53 2.56 3.41
C GLY A 94 4.02 2.12 4.78
N ASP A 95 3.88 3.07 5.71
CA ASP A 95 3.41 2.79 7.05
C ASP A 95 1.93 2.46 7.08
N VAL A 96 1.13 3.16 6.28
CA VAL A 96 -0.31 2.90 6.10
C VAL A 96 -0.54 1.50 5.54
N ALA A 97 0.19 1.11 4.48
CA ALA A 97 0.10 -0.22 3.90
C ALA A 97 0.52 -1.30 4.91
N ALA A 98 1.62 -1.07 5.64
CA ALA A 98 2.09 -1.98 6.66
C ALA A 98 1.08 -2.15 7.80
N TRP A 99 0.36 -1.08 8.17
CA TRP A 99 -0.71 -1.13 9.16
C TRP A 99 -1.92 -1.90 8.63
N ILE A 100 -2.41 -1.60 7.41
CA ILE A 100 -3.57 -2.28 6.82
C ILE A 100 -3.31 -3.79 6.67
N HIS A 101 -2.15 -4.15 6.12
CA HIS A 101 -1.79 -5.54 5.85
C HIS A 101 -1.09 -6.25 7.01
N ARG A 102 -0.89 -5.56 8.15
CA ARG A 102 -0.25 -6.10 9.35
C ARG A 102 1.14 -6.69 9.09
N THR A 103 1.89 -6.14 8.14
CA THR A 103 3.22 -6.68 7.78
C THR A 103 4.30 -6.40 8.83
N ARG A 104 3.91 -5.78 9.95
CA ARG A 104 4.74 -5.59 11.16
C ARG A 104 4.40 -6.58 12.27
N GLU A 105 3.30 -7.31 12.14
CA GLU A 105 2.92 -8.39 13.03
C GLU A 105 3.50 -9.66 12.41
N ASP A 106 4.41 -10.34 13.13
CA ASP A 106 5.14 -11.53 12.63
C ASP A 106 6.04 -11.27 11.41
N VAL A 107 7.02 -10.37 11.60
CA VAL A 107 7.96 -9.99 10.54
C VAL A 107 8.92 -11.13 10.24
N PRO A 108 8.97 -11.66 9.00
CA PRO A 108 9.99 -12.64 8.63
C PRO A 108 11.37 -12.00 8.65
N THR A 109 12.42 -12.80 8.86
CA THR A 109 13.79 -12.31 8.68
C THR A 109 13.98 -11.82 7.24
N LEU A 110 14.22 -10.51 7.08
CA LEU A 110 14.32 -9.86 5.77
C LEU A 110 15.78 -9.65 5.37
N PHE A 111 16.18 -10.22 4.24
CA PHE A 111 17.49 -9.99 3.62
C PHE A 111 17.38 -8.97 2.48
N GLY A 112 17.84 -7.74 2.73
CA GLY A 112 17.89 -6.69 1.72
C GLY A 112 19.20 -6.70 0.93
N VAL A 113 19.13 -6.91 -0.40
CA VAL A 113 20.31 -6.90 -1.27
C VAL A 113 20.29 -5.67 -2.18
N THR A 114 21.28 -4.79 -2.02
CA THR A 114 21.47 -3.60 -2.87
C THR A 114 22.85 -3.60 -3.52
N GLY A 115 23.01 -2.78 -4.56
CA GLY A 115 24.27 -2.66 -5.32
C GLY A 115 24.01 -2.51 -6.82
N THR A 116 24.99 -1.97 -7.55
CA THR A 116 24.88 -1.75 -9.01
C THR A 116 24.67 -3.06 -9.75
N ASN A 117 25.44 -4.10 -9.38
CA ASN A 117 25.42 -5.43 -10.01
C ASN A 117 25.26 -6.54 -8.95
N GLY A 118 24.81 -7.72 -9.40
CA GLY A 118 24.80 -8.93 -8.57
C GLY A 118 23.61 -9.09 -7.61
N LYS A 119 22.71 -8.10 -7.47
CA LYS A 119 21.53 -8.18 -6.59
C LYS A 119 20.71 -9.46 -6.83
N THR A 120 20.33 -9.70 -8.08
CA THR A 120 19.55 -10.88 -8.47
C THR A 120 20.31 -12.17 -8.17
N SER A 121 21.58 -12.26 -8.57
CA SER A 121 22.41 -13.45 -8.30
C SER A 121 22.49 -13.77 -6.81
N VAL A 122 22.73 -12.77 -5.97
CA VAL A 122 22.84 -12.95 -4.51
C VAL A 122 21.50 -13.35 -3.89
N VAL A 123 20.38 -12.75 -4.32
CA VAL A 123 19.04 -13.12 -3.84
C VAL A 123 18.72 -14.59 -4.15
N TYR A 124 19.08 -15.08 -5.33
CA TYR A 124 18.89 -16.49 -5.69
C TYR A 124 19.81 -17.44 -4.92
N LEU A 125 21.07 -17.05 -4.67
CA LEU A 125 21.98 -17.84 -3.84
C LEU A 125 21.46 -17.95 -2.40
N LEU A 126 20.94 -16.86 -1.83
CA LEU A 126 20.33 -16.85 -0.50
C LEU A 126 19.11 -17.79 -0.43
N ASP A 127 18.18 -17.69 -1.38
CA ASP A 127 16.99 -18.57 -1.45
C ASP A 127 17.39 -20.04 -1.57
N ALA A 128 18.36 -20.37 -2.43
CA ALA A 128 18.85 -21.74 -2.59
C ALA A 128 19.49 -22.30 -1.30
N LEU A 129 20.27 -21.49 -0.59
CA LEU A 129 20.87 -21.87 0.69
C LEU A 129 19.82 -22.09 1.78
N LEU A 130 18.87 -21.17 1.92
CA LEU A 130 17.78 -21.28 2.90
C LEU A 130 16.94 -22.55 2.68
N ARG A 131 16.58 -22.84 1.43
CA ARG A 131 15.86 -24.08 1.07
C ARG A 131 16.67 -25.33 1.38
N ARG A 132 17.98 -25.33 1.10
CA ARG A 132 18.87 -26.46 1.44
C ARG A 132 18.97 -26.69 2.95
N LEU A 133 18.77 -25.64 3.75
CA LEU A 133 18.70 -25.72 5.21
C LEU A 133 17.29 -26.06 5.73
N GLY A 134 16.32 -26.32 4.86
CA GLY A 134 14.94 -26.64 5.23
C GLY A 134 14.10 -25.43 5.66
N VAL A 135 14.56 -24.20 5.38
CA VAL A 135 13.81 -22.98 5.67
C VAL A 135 12.89 -22.65 4.50
N VAL A 136 11.61 -22.39 4.79
CA VAL A 136 10.66 -21.86 3.82
C VAL A 136 10.95 -20.38 3.60
N SER A 137 11.40 -20.02 2.40
CA SER A 137 11.77 -18.65 2.02
C SER A 137 10.79 -18.04 1.00
N GLY A 138 10.77 -16.71 0.98
CA GLY A 138 10.20 -15.90 -0.09
C GLY A 138 11.30 -15.15 -0.82
N LEU A 139 11.16 -15.00 -2.13
CA LEU A 139 12.08 -14.29 -3.00
C LEU A 139 11.31 -13.18 -3.73
N SER A 140 11.87 -11.97 -3.76
CA SER A 140 11.36 -10.87 -4.56
C SER A 140 12.53 -10.25 -5.31
N SER A 141 12.49 -10.33 -6.64
CA SER A 141 13.52 -9.78 -7.52
C SER A 141 12.87 -9.07 -8.71
N THR A 142 13.69 -8.46 -9.56
CA THR A 142 13.20 -7.88 -10.82
C THR A 142 12.69 -8.94 -11.80
N ALA A 143 13.12 -10.19 -11.67
CA ALA A 143 12.78 -11.27 -12.60
C ALA A 143 11.55 -12.07 -12.16
N GLU A 144 11.38 -12.30 -10.87
CA GLU A 144 10.29 -13.13 -10.33
C GLU A 144 9.98 -12.77 -8.88
N ARG A 145 8.76 -13.13 -8.46
CA ARG A 145 8.39 -13.25 -7.05
C ARG A 145 8.04 -14.68 -6.73
N ARG A 146 8.49 -15.19 -5.58
CA ARG A 146 8.24 -16.55 -5.14
C ARG A 146 7.95 -16.60 -3.65
N ILE A 147 6.97 -17.41 -3.25
CA ILE A 147 6.63 -17.69 -1.85
C ILE A 147 6.53 -19.20 -1.71
N GLY A 148 7.45 -19.81 -0.94
CA GLY A 148 7.56 -21.27 -0.90
C GLY A 148 7.78 -21.80 -2.32
N ASP A 149 6.90 -22.67 -2.81
CA ASP A 149 7.01 -23.26 -4.15
C ASP A 149 6.15 -22.56 -5.22
N VAL A 150 5.44 -21.49 -4.85
CA VAL A 150 4.60 -20.72 -5.76
C VAL A 150 5.38 -19.54 -6.34
N ALA A 151 5.52 -19.47 -7.67
CA ALA A 151 6.25 -18.43 -8.39
C ALA A 151 5.35 -17.67 -9.39
N TRP A 152 5.43 -16.33 -9.37
CA TRP A 152 4.66 -15.39 -10.20
C TRP A 152 5.59 -14.41 -10.94
#